data_AF-A0A1H2K8Q2-F1
#
_entry.id   AF-A0A1H2K8Q2-F1
#
_cell.length_a   1.000
_cell.length_b   1.000
_cell.length_c   1.000
_cell.angle_alpha   90.00
_cell.angle_beta   90.00
_cell.angle_gamma   90.00
#
_symmetry.space_group_name_H-M   'P 1'
#
loop_
_entity.id
_entity.type
_entity.pdbx_description
1 polymer ?
#
loop_
_entity_poly.entity_id
_entity_poly.type
_entity_poly.pdbx_seq_one_letter_code
_entity_poly.pdbx_strand_id
1 'polypeptide(L)'
;MLTPGKYARLAVALFGLVLSLLVGGSAAQAAPASAAADAQPRADCTVPPGWTESYVNENGDLVTVTHCPGGDEGGDEGGGDEGGGNEGGGSQEPSCEFVDLYNEYCDGPNPCWMNVPAAIEDHPDLPQPKPSPDSIPVYWRCRNPDDSYYDGYEWLENMPVEVEPPLEQQAMTAYGLLVVPDFTLAFNPPEQAYVNLDTWWWADGIDDEELVGSSAFGVVAIATPDHLEVQPGDGSAAFDCDWVTAESETCNYSYARASISGTVSVDGKPAYDAQARLVYTVRFENGGAPLVLPGLPTELTGDWQNTPVPVAEIQSIVE
;
A
#
# COMPACT_ATOMS: atom_id res chain seq x y z
N MET A 1 44.05 28.69 -55.49
CA MET A 1 44.50 27.76 -54.43
C MET A 1 45.55 28.46 -53.61
N LEU A 2 45.14 29.02 -52.47
CA LEU A 2 45.93 29.80 -51.52
C LEU A 2 45.34 29.52 -50.12
N THR A 3 46.13 28.91 -49.23
CA THR A 3 46.08 29.21 -47.78
C THR A 3 46.52 30.68 -47.57
N PRO A 4 46.43 31.36 -46.40
CA PRO A 4 46.24 30.89 -45.00
C PRO A 4 45.40 31.86 -44.09
N GLY A 5 45.37 31.63 -42.77
CA GLY A 5 45.06 32.67 -41.76
C GLY A 5 44.54 32.07 -40.45
N LYS A 6 45.34 31.82 -39.41
CA LYS A 6 46.02 32.73 -38.45
C LYS A 6 45.10 33.34 -37.37
N TYR A 7 45.63 33.29 -36.14
CA TYR A 7 45.32 34.08 -34.91
C TYR A 7 44.12 33.59 -34.08
N ALA A 8 44.27 33.00 -32.88
CA ALA A 8 44.95 33.40 -31.64
C ALA A 8 44.16 34.37 -30.75
N ARG A 9 44.17 34.05 -29.44
CA ARG A 9 43.92 34.90 -28.24
C ARG A 9 42.45 35.11 -27.85
N LEU A 10 42.04 35.29 -26.60
CA LEU A 10 42.55 35.14 -25.22
C LEU A 10 41.50 35.90 -24.36
N ALA A 11 41.09 35.39 -23.18
CA ALA A 11 40.59 36.11 -21.98
C ALA A 11 39.53 35.22 -21.28
N VAL A 12 39.77 34.62 -20.10
CA VAL A 12 40.03 35.16 -18.74
C VAL A 12 38.75 35.67 -18.05
N ALA A 13 38.31 34.85 -17.08
CA ALA A 13 37.82 35.12 -15.72
C ALA A 13 36.76 36.21 -15.45
N LEU A 14 35.74 35.86 -14.64
CA LEU A 14 35.47 36.38 -13.28
C LEU A 14 34.12 35.78 -12.81
N PHE A 15 34.09 35.02 -11.71
CA PHE A 15 33.73 35.46 -10.36
C PHE A 15 32.36 36.16 -10.25
N GLY A 16 31.42 35.49 -9.58
CA GLY A 16 30.10 36.03 -9.25
C GLY A 16 29.31 35.12 -8.32
N LEU A 17 29.92 34.72 -7.20
CA LEU A 17 29.23 34.08 -6.09
C LEU A 17 28.39 35.14 -5.37
N VAL A 18 27.09 35.19 -5.63
CA VAL A 18 26.14 36.03 -4.90
C VAL A 18 25.53 35.20 -3.79
N LEU A 19 26.11 35.36 -2.60
CA LEU A 19 25.58 34.90 -1.33
C LEU A 19 24.59 35.96 -0.82
N SER A 20 23.30 35.75 -1.07
CA SER A 20 22.22 36.57 -0.50
C SER A 20 21.70 35.91 0.77
N LEU A 21 22.26 36.32 1.91
CA LEU A 21 21.67 36.10 3.24
C LEU A 21 20.39 36.95 3.36
N LEU A 22 19.22 36.29 3.30
CA LEU A 22 17.97 36.86 3.76
C LEU A 22 17.61 36.24 5.12
N VAL A 23 17.91 37.02 6.15
CA VAL A 23 17.33 36.93 7.49
C VAL A 23 15.93 37.53 7.41
N GLY A 24 14.90 36.80 7.85
CA GLY A 24 13.58 37.41 8.04
C GLY A 24 12.41 36.46 8.21
N GLY A 25 12.21 35.98 9.44
CA GLY A 25 10.89 35.91 10.06
C GLY A 25 9.93 34.80 9.62
N SER A 26 10.13 33.59 10.16
CA SER A 26 9.05 32.60 10.28
C SER A 26 8.37 32.78 11.63
N ALA A 27 7.16 33.34 11.60
CA ALA A 27 6.23 33.28 12.70
C ALA A 27 5.89 31.81 12.98
N ALA A 28 6.12 31.38 14.22
CA ALA A 28 5.70 30.08 14.71
C ALA A 28 4.16 30.02 14.70
N GLN A 29 3.58 29.39 13.68
CA GLN A 29 2.22 28.86 13.76
C GLN A 29 2.29 27.58 14.57
N ALA A 30 1.73 27.66 15.78
CA ALA A 30 1.52 26.52 16.65
C ALA A 30 0.68 25.47 15.91
N ALA A 31 1.28 24.30 15.69
CA ALA A 31 0.52 23.11 15.34
C ALA A 31 -0.50 22.84 16.46
N PRO A 32 -1.75 22.46 16.16
CA PRO A 32 -2.63 21.92 17.18
C PRO A 32 -1.96 20.66 17.72
N ALA A 33 -1.71 20.65 19.04
CA ALA A 33 -1.36 19.45 19.76
C ALA A 33 -2.50 18.45 19.54
N SER A 34 -2.27 17.45 18.69
CA SER A 34 -3.07 16.23 18.70
C SER A 34 -2.98 15.68 20.11
N ALA A 35 -4.10 15.71 20.82
CA ALA A 35 -4.25 15.09 22.12
C ALA A 35 -3.66 13.68 22.02
N ALA A 36 -2.65 13.40 22.84
CA ALA A 36 -2.23 12.04 23.10
C ALA A 36 -3.50 11.30 23.55
N ALA A 37 -3.98 10.39 22.70
CA ALA A 37 -4.99 9.44 23.12
C ALA A 37 -4.41 8.75 24.37
N ASP A 38 -5.11 8.91 25.49
CA ASP A 38 -4.79 8.25 26.74
C ASP A 38 -4.69 6.75 26.46
N ALA A 39 -3.45 6.25 26.32
CA ALA A 39 -3.19 4.83 26.22
C ALA A 39 -3.62 4.22 27.56
N GLN A 40 -4.85 3.69 27.60
CA GLN A 40 -5.33 2.97 28.76
C GLN A 40 -4.33 1.84 29.09
N PRO A 41 -4.01 1.63 30.39
CA PRO A 41 -3.10 0.57 30.78
C PRO A 41 -3.64 -0.77 30.28
N ARG A 42 -2.80 -1.49 29.51
CA ARG A 42 -3.07 -2.88 29.12
C ARG A 42 -3.40 -3.68 30.38
N ALA A 43 -4.57 -4.33 30.39
CA ALA A 43 -4.88 -5.30 31.42
C ALA A 43 -3.85 -6.43 31.31
N ASP A 44 -3.11 -6.66 32.40
CA ASP A 44 -2.10 -7.72 32.49
C ASP A 44 -2.83 -9.05 32.70
N CYS A 45 -3.29 -9.70 31.62
CA CYS A 45 -3.89 -11.02 31.71
C CYS A 45 -2.80 -12.00 32.18
N THR A 46 -2.85 -12.41 33.45
CA THR A 46 -1.95 -13.44 33.95
C THR A 46 -2.46 -14.80 33.46
N VAL A 47 -1.65 -15.44 32.60
CA VAL A 47 -1.78 -16.74 31.91
C VAL A 47 -3.15 -17.47 32.01
N PRO A 48 -3.82 -17.72 30.87
CA PRO A 48 -3.32 -17.52 29.50
C PRO A 48 -3.36 -16.04 29.07
N PRO A 49 -2.40 -15.57 28.25
CA PRO A 49 -2.43 -14.20 27.75
C PRO A 49 -3.68 -14.04 26.88
N GLY A 50 -4.43 -12.98 27.14
CA GLY A 50 -5.54 -12.60 26.29
C GLY A 50 -5.10 -12.18 24.89
N TRP A 51 -6.06 -12.13 23.97
CA TRP A 51 -5.83 -11.55 22.65
C TRP A 51 -6.46 -10.16 22.60
N THR A 52 -5.90 -9.27 21.79
CA THR A 52 -6.37 -7.88 21.68
C THR A 52 -6.87 -7.63 20.26
N GLU A 53 -8.06 -7.08 20.13
CA GLU A 53 -8.55 -6.47 18.88
C GLU A 53 -8.61 -4.95 19.00
N SER A 54 -8.33 -4.28 17.89
CA SER A 54 -8.52 -2.84 17.76
C SER A 54 -9.43 -2.55 16.58
N TYR A 55 -10.43 -1.69 16.78
CA TYR A 55 -11.34 -1.23 15.73
C TYR A 55 -11.71 0.25 15.93
N VAL A 56 -12.15 0.92 14.87
CA VAL A 56 -12.60 2.31 14.93
C VAL A 56 -14.11 2.35 15.19
N ASN A 57 -14.56 3.04 16.24
CA ASN A 57 -15.98 3.12 16.58
C ASN A 57 -16.73 4.16 15.73
N GLU A 58 -18.05 4.28 15.91
CA GLU A 58 -18.92 5.19 15.15
C GLU A 58 -18.59 6.68 15.34
N ASN A 59 -17.79 7.05 16.35
CA ASN A 59 -17.33 8.42 16.59
C ASN A 59 -15.94 8.69 15.97
N GLY A 60 -15.31 7.69 15.34
CA GLY A 60 -13.98 7.80 14.74
C GLY A 60 -12.82 7.52 15.70
N ASP A 61 -13.10 7.03 16.91
CA ASP A 61 -12.06 6.72 17.91
C ASP A 61 -11.54 5.30 17.74
N LEU A 62 -10.21 5.11 17.85
CA LEU A 62 -9.58 3.78 17.89
C LEU A 62 -9.81 3.14 19.27
N VAL A 63 -10.67 2.13 19.33
CA VAL A 63 -10.97 1.35 20.52
C VAL A 63 -10.14 0.07 20.50
N THR A 64 -9.52 -0.25 21.63
CA THR A 64 -8.71 -1.47 21.80
C THR A 64 -9.30 -2.32 22.92
N VAL A 65 -9.75 -3.54 22.59
CA VAL A 65 -10.39 -4.48 23.53
C VAL A 65 -9.46 -5.67 23.73
N THR A 66 -9.18 -6.01 24.99
CA THR A 66 -8.36 -7.17 25.36
C THR A 66 -9.24 -8.25 25.97
N HIS A 67 -9.26 -9.42 25.33
CA HIS A 67 -10.04 -10.59 25.71
C HIS A 67 -9.17 -11.55 26.52
N CYS A 68 -9.31 -11.58 27.85
CA CYS A 68 -8.63 -12.58 28.69
C CYS A 68 -9.45 -13.89 28.76
N PRO A 69 -8.84 -15.08 28.63
CA PRO A 69 -9.57 -16.35 28.79
C PRO A 69 -9.89 -16.60 30.27
N GLY A 70 -11.16 -16.90 30.58
CA GLY A 70 -11.63 -17.22 31.94
C GLY A 70 -12.30 -16.07 32.71
N GLY A 71 -12.52 -14.92 32.06
CA GLY A 71 -13.31 -13.81 32.61
C GLY A 71 -14.81 -13.96 32.37
N ASP A 72 -15.41 -15.07 32.77
CA ASP A 72 -16.86 -15.09 32.99
C ASP A 72 -17.15 -14.40 34.32
N GLU A 73 -17.40 -13.09 34.29
CA GLU A 73 -18.31 -12.50 35.28
C GLU A 73 -19.72 -13.02 34.91
N GLY A 74 -20.20 -14.11 35.47
CA GLY A 74 -20.35 -14.32 36.91
C GLY A 74 -21.65 -13.68 37.41
N GLY A 75 -22.77 -13.96 36.72
CA GLY A 75 -24.12 -13.68 37.18
C GLY A 75 -24.71 -14.89 37.91
N ASP A 76 -24.73 -14.76 39.24
CA ASP A 76 -25.37 -15.52 40.32
C ASP A 76 -26.59 -16.44 39.99
N GLU A 77 -26.60 -17.65 40.58
CA GLU A 77 -27.62 -18.18 41.52
C GLU A 77 -27.84 -19.72 41.46
N GLY A 78 -27.63 -20.38 42.62
CA GLY A 78 -28.30 -21.63 43.08
C GLY A 78 -27.84 -22.95 42.44
N GLY A 79 -27.37 -23.98 43.14
CA GLY A 79 -27.79 -24.53 44.42
C GLY A 79 -28.33 -25.96 44.20
N GLY A 80 -27.82 -26.96 44.94
CA GLY A 80 -28.50 -28.25 45.11
C GLY A 80 -27.74 -29.52 44.69
N ASP A 81 -27.01 -30.08 45.65
CA ASP A 81 -27.00 -31.47 46.14
C ASP A 81 -27.27 -32.73 45.27
N GLU A 82 -26.58 -33.79 45.71
CA GLU A 82 -26.82 -35.23 45.59
C GLU A 82 -26.66 -35.97 44.24
N GLY A 83 -25.71 -36.93 44.24
CA GLY A 83 -26.07 -38.32 43.91
C GLY A 83 -25.27 -39.02 42.81
N GLY A 84 -24.33 -39.88 43.23
CA GLY A 84 -24.16 -41.26 42.76
C GLY A 84 -23.74 -41.54 41.30
N GLY A 85 -22.59 -42.19 41.12
CA GLY A 85 -22.25 -42.80 39.83
C GLY A 85 -20.95 -43.60 39.89
N ASN A 86 -21.10 -44.92 39.77
CA ASN A 86 -20.09 -45.96 39.86
C ASN A 86 -19.26 -46.07 38.57
N GLU A 87 -18.02 -46.57 38.72
CA GLU A 87 -17.25 -47.38 37.75
C GLU A 87 -16.98 -46.86 36.33
N GLY A 88 -15.69 -46.84 35.96
CA GLY A 88 -15.28 -46.96 34.56
C GLY A 88 -13.94 -46.33 34.26
N GLY A 89 -12.84 -47.01 34.58
CA GLY A 89 -11.52 -46.65 34.08
C GLY A 89 -11.51 -46.73 32.55
N GLY A 90 -11.60 -45.58 31.90
CA GLY A 90 -11.18 -45.39 30.53
C GLY A 90 -9.83 -44.71 30.57
N SER A 91 -8.74 -45.46 30.34
CA SER A 91 -7.55 -44.82 29.80
C SER A 91 -7.98 -44.17 28.48
N GLN A 92 -7.95 -42.84 28.40
CA GLN A 92 -8.02 -42.19 27.10
C GLN A 92 -6.80 -42.68 26.33
N GLU A 93 -7.02 -43.64 25.44
CA GLU A 93 -6.00 -44.13 24.53
C GLU A 93 -5.65 -42.95 23.62
N PRO A 94 -4.38 -42.57 23.51
CA PRO A 94 -4.02 -41.29 22.92
C PRO A 94 -4.41 -41.24 21.45
N SER A 95 -5.20 -40.23 21.10
CA SER A 95 -5.45 -39.84 19.73
C SER A 95 -4.64 -38.57 19.44
N CYS A 96 -3.82 -38.60 18.39
CA CYS A 96 -3.26 -37.41 17.73
C CYS A 96 -4.42 -36.67 17.03
N GLU A 97 -5.40 -36.23 17.83
CA GLU A 97 -6.56 -35.49 17.40
C GLU A 97 -6.33 -34.02 17.73
N PHE A 98 -6.28 -33.22 16.68
CA PHE A 98 -6.09 -31.79 16.76
C PHE A 98 -7.33 -31.13 17.38
N VAL A 99 -7.19 -30.52 18.56
CA VAL A 99 -8.26 -29.81 19.27
C VAL A 99 -7.73 -28.50 19.87
N ASP A 100 -8.53 -27.43 19.79
CA ASP A 100 -8.20 -26.08 20.27
C ASP A 100 -6.89 -25.53 19.69
N LEU A 101 -5.95 -25.10 20.56
CA LEU A 101 -4.63 -24.54 20.18
C LEU A 101 -3.66 -25.62 19.66
N TYR A 102 -3.92 -26.91 19.89
CA TYR A 102 -3.00 -28.01 19.54
C TYR A 102 -3.33 -28.58 18.17
N ASN A 103 -3.06 -27.80 17.11
CA ASN A 103 -3.43 -28.08 15.73
C ASN A 103 -2.26 -28.17 14.75
N GLU A 104 -1.02 -28.27 15.23
CA GLU A 104 0.16 -28.09 14.38
C GLU A 104 0.91 -29.40 14.06
N TYR A 105 1.21 -30.24 15.06
CA TYR A 105 1.89 -31.52 14.83
C TYR A 105 1.68 -32.51 15.99
N CYS A 106 2.18 -33.74 15.83
CA CYS A 106 2.14 -34.77 16.88
C CYS A 106 3.53 -35.29 17.21
N ASP A 107 3.82 -35.37 18.51
CA ASP A 107 4.97 -36.08 19.06
C ASP A 107 4.51 -37.45 19.54
N GLY A 108 4.61 -38.42 18.63
CA GLY A 108 4.06 -39.76 18.81
C GLY A 108 2.54 -39.70 19.09
N PRO A 109 2.08 -40.15 20.28
CA PRO A 109 0.67 -40.11 20.66
C PRO A 109 0.16 -38.71 21.07
N ASN A 110 1.04 -37.75 21.31
CA ASN A 110 0.70 -36.49 21.98
C ASN A 110 0.48 -35.37 20.96
N PRO A 111 -0.67 -34.65 20.99
CA PRO A 111 -0.86 -33.46 20.16
C PRO A 111 -0.04 -32.28 20.70
N CYS A 112 0.57 -31.54 19.78
CA CYS A 112 1.51 -30.47 20.08
C CYS A 112 1.15 -29.16 19.34
N TRP A 113 1.58 -28.06 19.95
CA TRP A 113 1.50 -26.70 19.44
C TRP A 113 2.89 -26.04 19.56
N MET A 114 3.25 -25.18 18.62
CA MET A 114 4.47 -24.38 18.64
C MET A 114 4.21 -22.89 18.36
N ASN A 115 5.12 -22.07 18.85
CA ASN A 115 5.17 -20.64 18.63
C ASN A 115 6.46 -20.31 17.88
N VAL A 116 6.34 -19.86 16.63
CA VAL A 116 7.45 -19.62 15.71
C VAL A 116 7.35 -18.21 15.11
N PRO A 117 8.26 -17.27 15.42
CA PRO A 117 9.27 -17.35 16.47
C PRO A 117 8.64 -17.35 17.87
N ALA A 118 9.37 -17.86 18.87
CA ALA A 118 8.92 -17.83 20.25
C ALA A 118 8.74 -16.39 20.74
N ALA A 119 7.66 -16.13 21.49
CA ALA A 119 7.41 -14.82 22.11
C ALA A 119 8.53 -14.37 23.07
N ILE A 120 9.30 -15.32 23.63
CA ILE A 120 10.49 -15.05 24.43
C ILE A 120 11.71 -15.55 23.65
N GLU A 121 12.47 -14.61 23.09
CA GLU A 121 13.56 -14.96 22.17
C GLU A 121 14.88 -15.35 22.87
N ASP A 122 15.09 -14.92 24.12
CA ASP A 122 16.28 -15.19 24.93
C ASP A 122 15.91 -15.94 26.21
N HIS A 123 15.26 -17.09 26.06
CA HIS A 123 14.85 -17.94 27.18
C HIS A 123 16.03 -18.76 27.72
N PRO A 124 16.21 -18.90 29.05
CA PRO A 124 17.33 -19.65 29.63
C PRO A 124 17.34 -21.15 29.27
N ASP A 125 16.19 -21.72 28.91
CA ASP A 125 16.07 -23.12 28.49
C ASP A 125 16.44 -23.36 27.03
N LEU A 126 16.68 -22.31 26.23
CA LEU A 126 17.22 -22.46 24.88
C LEU A 126 18.63 -23.07 24.95
N PRO A 127 18.92 -24.12 24.18
CA PRO A 127 20.25 -24.73 24.16
C PRO A 127 21.35 -23.70 23.84
N GLN A 128 22.43 -23.67 24.62
CA GLN A 128 23.57 -22.78 24.33
C GLN A 128 24.80 -23.58 23.88
N PRO A 129 25.58 -23.07 22.91
CA PRO A 129 25.41 -21.78 22.23
C PRO A 129 24.32 -21.80 21.16
N LYS A 130 23.83 -20.61 20.77
CA LYS A 130 23.00 -20.43 19.56
C LYS A 130 23.66 -21.15 18.36
N PRO A 131 22.98 -22.11 17.70
CA PRO A 131 23.64 -22.96 16.71
C PRO A 131 24.10 -22.23 15.45
N SER A 132 23.32 -21.25 14.97
CA SER A 132 23.67 -20.38 13.84
C SER A 132 23.15 -18.96 14.03
N PRO A 133 23.71 -17.94 13.36
CA PRO A 133 23.18 -16.58 13.40
C PRO A 133 21.70 -16.48 13.02
N ASP A 134 21.25 -17.32 12.09
CA ASP A 134 19.90 -17.29 11.51
C ASP A 134 18.89 -18.22 12.23
N SER A 135 19.35 -18.98 13.22
CA SER A 135 18.45 -19.80 14.05
C SER A 135 17.47 -18.90 14.78
N ILE A 136 16.18 -19.25 14.74
CA ILE A 136 15.15 -18.58 15.55
C ILE A 136 14.75 -19.47 16.73
N PRO A 137 14.43 -18.86 17.88
CA PRO A 137 13.93 -19.62 19.02
C PRO A 137 12.50 -20.06 18.73
N VAL A 138 12.19 -21.30 19.07
CA VAL A 138 10.84 -21.86 19.00
C VAL A 138 10.46 -22.37 20.36
N TYR A 139 9.23 -22.07 20.76
CA TYR A 139 8.63 -22.66 21.94
C TYR A 139 7.61 -23.70 21.47
N TRP A 140 7.61 -24.88 22.08
CA TRP A 140 6.61 -25.89 21.83
C TRP A 140 6.03 -26.42 23.13
N ARG A 141 4.78 -26.88 23.06
CA ARG A 141 4.08 -27.53 24.16
C ARG A 141 3.27 -28.69 23.61
N CYS A 142 3.31 -29.81 24.32
CA CYS A 142 2.57 -31.02 23.99
C CYS A 142 1.70 -31.43 25.19
N ARG A 143 0.54 -32.00 24.91
CA ARG A 143 -0.38 -32.52 25.94
C ARG A 143 -0.24 -34.03 26.07
N ASN A 144 0.03 -34.50 27.28
CA ASN A 144 0.08 -35.92 27.63
C ASN A 144 -1.34 -36.51 27.76
N PRO A 145 -1.47 -37.85 27.77
CA PRO A 145 -2.77 -38.52 27.94
C PRO A 145 -3.43 -38.33 29.31
N ASP A 146 -2.68 -37.86 30.31
CA ASP A 146 -3.17 -37.55 31.65
C ASP A 146 -3.53 -36.06 31.83
N ASP A 147 -3.69 -35.33 30.71
CA ASP A 147 -3.90 -33.88 30.63
C ASP A 147 -2.77 -33.02 31.24
N SER A 148 -1.63 -33.63 31.59
CA SER A 148 -0.42 -32.87 31.92
C SER A 148 0.24 -32.32 30.65
N TYR A 149 1.06 -31.28 30.81
CA TYR A 149 1.80 -30.68 29.71
C TYR A 149 3.29 -30.90 29.89
N TYR A 150 3.97 -31.06 28.77
CA TYR A 150 5.41 -30.88 28.69
C TYR A 150 5.71 -29.89 27.57
N ASP A 151 6.69 -29.03 27.82
CA ASP A 151 7.07 -27.95 26.93
C ASP A 151 8.57 -27.78 26.89
N GLY A 152 9.03 -27.02 25.91
CA GLY A 152 10.44 -26.79 25.69
C GLY A 152 10.71 -25.62 24.77
N TYR A 153 11.97 -25.23 24.79
CA TYR A 153 12.53 -24.28 23.85
C TYR A 153 13.56 -24.99 23.00
N GLU A 154 13.57 -24.71 21.71
CA GLU A 154 14.59 -25.21 20.80
C GLU A 154 14.98 -24.15 19.78
N TRP A 155 16.15 -24.38 19.17
CA TRP A 155 16.56 -23.62 18.00
C TRP A 155 16.04 -24.32 16.77
N LEU A 156 15.18 -23.64 16.02
CA LEU A 156 14.84 -24.11 14.69
C LEU A 156 15.95 -23.67 13.74
N GLU A 157 16.85 -24.60 13.45
CA GLU A 157 17.86 -24.48 12.41
C GLU A 157 17.21 -24.73 11.05
N ASN A 158 17.49 -23.88 10.07
CA ASN A 158 16.94 -24.03 8.72
C ASN A 158 15.40 -24.02 8.70
N MET A 159 14.76 -23.06 9.37
CA MET A 159 13.55 -22.51 8.75
C MET A 159 13.94 -22.22 7.30
N PRO A 160 13.18 -22.65 6.29
CA PRO A 160 13.28 -21.99 5.01
C PRO A 160 12.99 -20.52 5.32
N VAL A 161 14.05 -19.70 5.36
CA VAL A 161 13.96 -18.23 5.41
C VAL A 161 13.16 -17.72 4.20
N GLU A 162 12.84 -18.63 3.28
CA GLU A 162 11.94 -18.47 2.15
C GLU A 162 10.86 -19.57 2.20
N VAL A 163 9.90 -19.50 3.13
CA VAL A 163 8.57 -19.98 2.73
C VAL A 163 8.15 -18.98 1.67
N GLU A 164 8.49 -19.28 0.42
CA GLU A 164 8.14 -18.47 -0.73
C GLU A 164 6.63 -18.21 -0.62
N PRO A 165 6.20 -16.95 -0.51
CA PRO A 165 4.80 -16.67 -0.27
C PRO A 165 3.97 -17.27 -1.41
N PRO A 166 2.68 -17.59 -1.20
CA PRO A 166 1.83 -18.08 -2.27
C PRO A 166 1.93 -17.17 -3.51
N LEU A 167 1.85 -17.77 -4.70
CA LEU A 167 2.09 -17.06 -5.97
C LEU A 167 1.19 -15.82 -6.15
N GLU A 168 0.00 -15.84 -5.56
CA GLU A 168 -0.91 -14.69 -5.48
C GLU A 168 -0.31 -13.53 -4.68
N GLN A 169 0.27 -13.80 -3.50
CA GLN A 169 0.91 -12.79 -2.67
C GLN A 169 2.19 -12.25 -3.33
N GLN A 170 2.95 -13.12 -4.01
CA GLN A 170 4.08 -12.68 -4.83
C GLN A 170 3.64 -11.72 -5.94
N ALA A 171 2.57 -12.06 -6.68
CA ALA A 171 2.01 -11.22 -7.72
C ALA A 171 1.50 -9.89 -7.18
N MET A 172 0.80 -9.88 -6.04
CA MET A 172 0.37 -8.65 -5.38
C MET A 172 1.55 -7.76 -4.95
N THR A 173 2.63 -8.37 -4.49
CA THR A 173 3.87 -7.64 -4.15
C THR A 173 4.51 -7.07 -5.42
N ALA A 174 4.61 -7.86 -6.50
CA ALA A 174 5.11 -7.38 -7.79
C ALA A 174 4.27 -6.22 -8.35
N TYR A 175 2.93 -6.28 -8.21
CA TYR A 175 2.03 -5.19 -8.57
C TYR A 175 2.34 -3.92 -7.79
N GLY A 176 2.52 -4.01 -6.47
CA GLY A 176 2.85 -2.88 -5.61
C GLY A 176 4.22 -2.25 -5.87
N LEU A 177 5.06 -2.87 -6.70
CA LEU A 177 6.35 -2.35 -7.14
C LEU A 177 6.26 -1.61 -8.48
N LEU A 178 5.08 -1.55 -9.12
CA LEU A 178 4.85 -0.68 -10.27
C LEU A 178 4.79 0.78 -9.81
N VAL A 179 5.42 1.66 -10.57
CA VAL A 179 5.43 3.11 -10.31
C VAL A 179 4.93 3.81 -11.55
N VAL A 180 3.77 4.46 -11.44
CA VAL A 180 3.22 5.29 -12.52
C VAL A 180 4.04 6.59 -12.59
N PRO A 181 4.52 6.99 -13.78
CA PRO A 181 5.25 8.25 -13.93
C PRO A 181 4.33 9.46 -13.78
N ASP A 182 4.89 10.56 -13.29
CA ASP A 182 4.25 11.87 -13.35
C ASP A 182 4.19 12.36 -14.81
N PHE A 183 3.15 13.13 -15.14
CA PHE A 183 2.99 13.75 -16.45
C PHE A 183 2.35 15.13 -16.32
N THR A 184 2.39 15.92 -17.40
CA THR A 184 1.64 17.17 -17.50
C THR A 184 0.47 16.98 -18.46
N LEU A 185 -0.76 17.24 -18.02
CA LEU A 185 -1.89 17.31 -18.95
C LEU A 185 -1.74 18.57 -19.81
N ALA A 186 -1.36 18.40 -21.07
CA ALA A 186 -1.23 19.47 -22.03
C ALA A 186 -2.49 19.58 -22.90
N PHE A 187 -2.74 20.78 -23.42
CA PHE A 187 -3.88 21.03 -24.30
C PHE A 187 -3.60 22.02 -25.43
N ASN A 188 -4.40 21.93 -26.49
CA ASN A 188 -4.35 22.80 -27.66
C ASN A 188 -5.79 23.25 -28.02
N PRO A 189 -6.06 24.52 -28.38
CA PRO A 189 -5.13 25.65 -28.56
C PRO A 189 -4.34 26.03 -27.30
N PRO A 190 -3.06 26.43 -27.40
CA PRO A 190 -2.25 26.75 -26.23
C PRO A 190 -2.82 27.97 -25.51
N GLU A 191 -2.64 28.01 -24.19
CA GLU A 191 -3.08 29.09 -23.29
C GLU A 191 -4.60 29.25 -23.14
N GLN A 192 -5.40 28.92 -24.15
CA GLN A 192 -6.84 29.20 -24.15
C GLN A 192 -7.62 28.29 -25.11
N ALA A 193 -8.63 27.62 -24.57
CA ALA A 193 -9.66 26.92 -25.32
C ALA A 193 -10.85 27.85 -25.65
N TYR A 194 -11.72 27.39 -26.55
CA TYR A 194 -12.89 28.14 -26.98
C TYR A 194 -14.17 27.32 -26.93
N VAL A 195 -15.28 27.99 -26.63
CA VAL A 195 -16.60 27.38 -26.62
C VAL A 195 -16.96 26.87 -28.02
N ASN A 196 -17.48 25.65 -28.09
CA ASN A 196 -17.86 24.94 -29.32
C ASN A 196 -16.72 24.70 -30.32
N LEU A 197 -15.46 24.79 -29.88
CA LEU A 197 -14.30 24.34 -30.64
C LEU A 197 -13.62 23.21 -29.89
N ASP A 198 -13.04 22.28 -30.63
CA ASP A 198 -12.33 21.15 -30.04
C ASP A 198 -11.09 21.65 -29.28
N THR A 199 -10.97 21.17 -28.05
CA THR A 199 -9.76 21.25 -27.25
C THR A 199 -9.12 19.88 -27.27
N TRP A 200 -7.90 19.79 -27.76
CA TRP A 200 -7.16 18.53 -27.85
C TRP A 200 -6.26 18.36 -26.64
N TRP A 201 -6.13 17.12 -26.14
CA TRP A 201 -5.40 16.81 -24.91
C TRP A 201 -4.37 15.71 -25.14
N TRP A 202 -3.28 15.76 -24.38
CA TRP A 202 -2.29 14.68 -24.32
C TRP A 202 -1.54 14.70 -22.99
N ALA A 203 -0.96 13.57 -22.62
CA ALA A 203 -0.09 13.45 -21.47
C ALA A 203 1.36 13.76 -21.87
N ASP A 204 1.82 14.98 -21.62
CA ASP A 204 3.18 15.41 -21.93
C ASP A 204 4.19 14.93 -20.87
N GLY A 205 5.39 14.59 -21.33
CA GLY A 205 6.50 14.15 -20.47
C GLY A 205 6.57 12.65 -20.19
N ILE A 206 5.72 11.83 -20.81
CA ILE A 206 5.76 10.37 -20.75
C ILE A 206 5.87 9.76 -22.15
N ASP A 207 6.20 8.47 -22.22
CA ASP A 207 6.28 7.70 -23.46
C ASP A 207 5.22 6.59 -23.53
N ASP A 208 5.28 5.79 -24.58
CA ASP A 208 4.37 4.67 -24.83
C ASP A 208 4.98 3.32 -24.41
N GLU A 209 6.02 3.34 -23.55
CA GLU A 209 6.70 2.13 -23.10
C GLU A 209 5.93 1.44 -21.96
N GLU A 210 6.13 0.12 -21.83
CA GLU A 210 5.54 -0.64 -20.73
C GLU A 210 6.30 -0.37 -19.41
N LEU A 211 5.54 -0.21 -18.33
CA LEU A 211 6.11 -0.15 -17.00
C LEU A 211 6.43 -1.56 -16.52
N VAL A 212 7.71 -1.86 -16.33
CA VAL A 212 8.15 -3.16 -15.81
C VAL A 212 8.52 -2.99 -14.34
N GLY A 213 7.71 -3.60 -13.47
CA GLY A 213 7.98 -3.62 -12.04
C GLY A 213 9.24 -4.39 -11.70
N SER A 214 9.80 -4.12 -10.52
CA SER A 214 10.89 -4.93 -9.98
C SER A 214 10.41 -6.36 -9.72
N SER A 215 11.27 -7.36 -9.90
CA SER A 215 10.88 -8.74 -9.61
C SER A 215 10.70 -8.98 -8.12
N ALA A 216 9.59 -9.61 -7.75
CA ALA A 216 9.34 -10.16 -6.42
C ALA A 216 9.27 -11.68 -6.53
N PHE A 217 10.26 -12.39 -5.97
CA PHE A 217 10.31 -13.86 -5.98
C PHE A 217 10.23 -14.50 -7.38
N GLY A 218 10.75 -13.83 -8.42
CA GLY A 218 10.69 -14.32 -9.80
C GLY A 218 9.41 -13.96 -10.56
N VAL A 219 8.41 -13.37 -9.86
CA VAL A 219 7.24 -12.74 -10.48
C VAL A 219 7.54 -11.30 -10.84
N VAL A 220 7.06 -10.85 -11.99
CA VAL A 220 7.14 -9.48 -12.49
C VAL A 220 5.75 -9.03 -12.90
N ALA A 221 5.36 -7.84 -12.46
CA ALA A 221 4.16 -7.16 -12.98
C ALA A 221 4.58 -6.22 -14.11
N ILE A 222 3.82 -6.23 -15.20
CA ILE A 222 4.06 -5.39 -16.38
C ILE A 222 2.77 -4.63 -16.68
N ALA A 223 2.86 -3.30 -16.71
CA ALA A 223 1.74 -2.42 -17.03
C ALA A 223 1.92 -1.86 -18.44
N THR A 224 1.00 -2.18 -19.34
CA THR A 224 0.96 -1.65 -20.71
C THR A 224 0.07 -0.41 -20.74
N PRO A 225 0.51 0.68 -21.39
CA PRO A 225 -0.34 1.84 -21.62
C PRO A 225 -1.68 1.46 -22.25
N ASP A 226 -2.79 1.96 -21.69
CA ASP A 226 -4.14 1.64 -22.16
C ASP A 226 -4.87 2.89 -22.67
N HIS A 227 -5.20 3.82 -21.76
CA HIS A 227 -5.94 5.03 -22.09
C HIS A 227 -5.64 6.17 -21.10
N LEU A 228 -6.11 7.38 -21.45
CA LEU A 228 -6.18 8.52 -20.55
C LEU A 228 -7.63 8.70 -20.10
N GLU A 229 -7.87 8.80 -18.79
CA GLU A 229 -9.16 9.26 -18.29
C GLU A 229 -9.06 10.77 -18.03
N VAL A 230 -9.93 11.55 -18.65
CA VAL A 230 -9.89 13.01 -18.62
C VAL A 230 -11.18 13.56 -18.04
N GLN A 231 -11.05 14.49 -17.08
CA GLN A 231 -12.14 15.27 -16.52
C GLN A 231 -11.99 16.75 -16.94
N PRO A 232 -12.86 17.31 -17.80
CA PRO A 232 -12.70 18.67 -18.33
C PRO A 232 -12.77 19.82 -17.31
N GLY A 233 -13.29 19.56 -16.12
CA GLY A 233 -13.45 20.56 -15.05
C GLY A 233 -14.66 21.50 -15.18
N ASP A 234 -15.47 21.37 -16.23
CA ASP A 234 -16.68 22.20 -16.48
C ASP A 234 -17.96 21.67 -15.83
N GLY A 235 -17.85 20.59 -15.05
CA GLY A 235 -18.95 19.87 -14.40
C GLY A 235 -19.49 18.70 -15.22
N SER A 236 -18.95 18.45 -16.42
CA SER A 236 -19.19 17.21 -17.16
C SER A 236 -18.52 16.00 -16.49
N ALA A 237 -19.00 14.81 -16.82
CA ALA A 237 -18.38 13.56 -16.39
C ALA A 237 -16.99 13.39 -17.02
N ALA A 238 -16.15 12.58 -16.39
CA ALA A 238 -14.91 12.12 -17.01
C ALA A 238 -15.21 11.30 -18.28
N PHE A 239 -14.25 11.27 -19.19
CA PHE A 239 -14.32 10.52 -20.44
C PHE A 239 -12.95 9.90 -20.75
N ASP A 240 -12.99 8.78 -21.46
CA ASP A 240 -11.79 8.05 -21.83
C ASP A 240 -11.30 8.49 -23.21
N CYS A 241 -9.99 8.59 -23.33
CA CYS A 241 -9.26 8.88 -24.56
C CYS A 241 -8.22 7.80 -24.83
N ASP A 242 -7.95 7.52 -26.10
CA ASP A 242 -6.78 6.71 -26.47
C ASP A 242 -5.51 7.25 -25.80
N TRP A 243 -4.53 6.37 -25.57
CA TRP A 243 -3.22 6.76 -25.07
C TRP A 243 -2.52 7.72 -26.05
N VAL A 244 -2.29 8.96 -25.60
CA VAL A 244 -1.70 10.03 -26.43
C VAL A 244 -0.69 10.81 -25.60
N THR A 245 0.57 10.78 -26.03
CA THR A 245 1.72 11.37 -25.32
C THR A 245 2.34 12.56 -26.03
N ALA A 246 1.79 12.93 -27.18
CA ALA A 246 2.20 14.08 -27.98
C ALA A 246 0.99 14.77 -28.61
N GLU A 247 1.16 16.02 -29.05
CA GLU A 247 0.10 16.80 -29.69
C GLU A 247 -0.58 16.01 -30.83
N SER A 248 -1.88 15.78 -30.68
CA SER A 248 -2.70 15.00 -31.62
C SER A 248 -4.17 15.40 -31.50
N GLU A 249 -4.95 15.14 -32.55
CA GLU A 249 -6.40 15.40 -32.56
C GLU A 249 -7.23 14.27 -31.94
N THR A 250 -6.59 13.15 -31.57
CA THR A 250 -7.26 11.90 -31.14
C THR A 250 -8.09 12.08 -29.85
N CYS A 251 -7.52 12.73 -28.83
CA CYS A 251 -8.22 13.01 -27.58
C CYS A 251 -8.73 14.45 -27.62
N ASN A 252 -10.05 14.63 -27.75
CA ASN A 252 -10.65 15.95 -27.87
C ASN A 252 -11.91 16.10 -27.01
N TYR A 253 -12.17 17.33 -26.62
CA TYR A 253 -13.37 17.75 -25.92
C TYR A 253 -13.76 19.16 -26.33
N SER A 254 -15.05 19.40 -26.59
CA SER A 254 -15.58 20.72 -26.90
C SER A 254 -16.37 21.27 -25.72
N TYR A 255 -15.86 22.35 -25.12
CA TYR A 255 -16.54 23.03 -24.02
C TYR A 255 -17.84 23.69 -24.47
N ALA A 256 -18.93 23.45 -23.74
CA ALA A 256 -20.23 24.05 -24.01
C ALA A 256 -20.38 25.48 -23.45
N ARG A 257 -19.49 25.88 -22.52
CA ARG A 257 -19.56 27.17 -21.81
C ARG A 257 -18.18 27.74 -21.57
N ALA A 258 -18.11 29.06 -21.48
CA ALA A 258 -16.90 29.76 -21.09
C ALA A 258 -16.61 29.54 -19.59
N SER A 259 -15.33 29.58 -19.21
CA SER A 259 -14.86 29.30 -17.84
C SER A 259 -15.14 30.43 -16.85
N ILE A 260 -16.13 31.31 -17.09
CA ILE A 260 -16.47 32.46 -16.24
C ILE A 260 -16.81 32.09 -14.79
N SER A 261 -17.23 30.85 -14.57
CA SER A 261 -17.53 30.25 -13.26
C SER A 261 -16.51 29.18 -12.86
N GLY A 262 -15.33 29.19 -13.47
CA GLY A 262 -14.24 28.28 -13.18
C GLY A 262 -13.74 28.40 -11.74
N THR A 263 -13.25 27.31 -11.18
CA THR A 263 -12.80 27.20 -9.79
C THR A 263 -11.35 27.63 -9.59
N VAL A 264 -10.58 27.73 -10.67
CA VAL A 264 -9.16 28.15 -10.67
C VAL A 264 -8.98 29.37 -11.58
N SER A 265 -7.78 29.97 -11.56
CA SER A 265 -7.48 31.16 -12.35
C SER A 265 -6.09 31.15 -12.96
N VAL A 266 -5.98 31.61 -14.21
CA VAL A 266 -4.72 31.82 -14.94
C VAL A 266 -4.66 33.27 -15.36
N ASP A 267 -3.58 33.98 -14.98
CA ASP A 267 -3.40 35.41 -15.28
C ASP A 267 -4.60 36.30 -14.93
N GLY A 268 -5.27 35.97 -13.81
CA GLY A 268 -6.46 36.69 -13.34
C GLY A 268 -7.74 36.39 -14.12
N LYS A 269 -7.73 35.45 -15.07
CA LYS A 269 -8.92 34.96 -15.77
C LYS A 269 -9.40 33.65 -15.13
N PRO A 270 -10.72 33.50 -14.87
CA PRO A 270 -11.30 32.22 -14.46
C PRO A 270 -11.01 31.10 -15.46
N ALA A 271 -10.69 29.91 -14.98
CA ALA A 271 -10.37 28.72 -15.76
C ALA A 271 -11.01 27.47 -15.14
N TYR A 272 -11.31 26.47 -15.96
CA TYR A 272 -11.70 25.15 -15.46
C TYR A 272 -10.47 24.44 -14.90
N ASP A 273 -10.65 23.67 -13.84
CA ASP A 273 -9.61 22.81 -13.27
C ASP A 273 -9.75 21.43 -13.92
N ALA A 274 -9.17 21.29 -15.12
CA ALA A 274 -9.21 20.02 -15.83
C ALA A 274 -8.21 19.05 -15.21
N GLN A 275 -8.54 17.77 -15.22
CA GLN A 275 -7.70 16.72 -14.66
C GLN A 275 -7.57 15.57 -15.64
N ALA A 276 -6.45 14.87 -15.62
CA ALA A 276 -6.30 13.59 -16.29
C ALA A 276 -5.55 12.61 -15.42
N ARG A 277 -5.74 11.31 -15.64
CA ARG A 277 -4.90 10.26 -15.07
C ARG A 277 -4.59 9.19 -16.10
N LEU A 278 -3.43 8.56 -15.93
CA LEU A 278 -2.97 7.47 -16.79
C LEU A 278 -3.62 6.17 -16.35
N VAL A 279 -4.10 5.36 -17.30
CA VAL A 279 -4.63 4.03 -17.05
C VAL A 279 -3.83 3.00 -17.84
N TYR A 280 -3.42 1.93 -17.16
CA TYR A 280 -2.63 0.85 -17.72
C TYR A 280 -3.34 -0.48 -17.53
N THR A 281 -3.24 -1.36 -18.52
CA THR A 281 -3.60 -2.77 -18.38
C THR A 281 -2.42 -3.54 -17.80
N VAL A 282 -2.65 -4.32 -16.74
CA VAL A 282 -1.60 -5.07 -16.04
C VAL A 282 -1.65 -6.55 -16.34
N ARG A 283 -0.47 -7.13 -16.58
CA ARG A 283 -0.25 -8.58 -16.64
C ARG A 283 0.90 -8.99 -15.72
N PHE A 284 0.97 -10.29 -15.44
CA PHE A 284 2.03 -10.87 -14.62
C PHE A 284 2.81 -11.91 -15.41
N GLU A 285 4.10 -12.03 -15.10
CA GLU A 285 4.97 -13.07 -15.60
C GLU A 285 5.71 -13.73 -14.44
N ASN A 286 5.90 -15.05 -14.48
CA ASN A 286 6.76 -15.77 -13.55
C ASN A 286 7.88 -16.46 -14.34
N GLY A 287 9.13 -16.09 -14.09
CA GLY A 287 10.28 -16.59 -14.86
C GLY A 287 10.19 -16.32 -16.36
N GLY A 288 9.50 -15.24 -16.77
CA GLY A 288 9.28 -14.85 -18.17
C GLY A 288 8.14 -15.57 -18.88
N ALA A 289 7.35 -16.39 -18.18
CA ALA A 289 6.14 -17.00 -18.71
C ALA A 289 4.89 -16.27 -18.18
N PRO A 290 3.83 -16.09 -19.00
CA PRO A 290 2.59 -15.46 -18.55
C PRO A 290 1.98 -16.17 -17.33
N LEU A 291 1.63 -15.40 -16.31
CA LEU A 291 0.98 -15.86 -15.09
C LEU A 291 -0.45 -15.33 -15.04
N VAL A 292 -1.42 -16.25 -14.97
CA VAL A 292 -2.84 -15.93 -14.84
C VAL A 292 -3.37 -16.54 -13.55
N LEU A 293 -3.75 -15.69 -12.61
CA LEU A 293 -4.38 -16.09 -11.34
C LEU A 293 -5.70 -15.32 -11.17
N PRO A 294 -6.75 -15.96 -10.64
CA PRO A 294 -7.99 -15.26 -10.31
C PRO A 294 -7.75 -14.24 -9.19
N GLY A 295 -8.44 -13.11 -9.24
CA GLY A 295 -8.40 -12.10 -8.17
C GLY A 295 -7.26 -11.09 -8.25
N LEU A 296 -6.31 -11.25 -9.19
CA LEU A 296 -5.26 -10.25 -9.39
C LEU A 296 -5.81 -8.97 -10.05
N PRO A 297 -5.29 -7.79 -9.67
CA PRO A 297 -5.57 -6.55 -10.38
C PRO A 297 -5.18 -6.65 -11.86
N THR A 298 -6.05 -6.16 -12.73
CA THR A 298 -5.82 -6.11 -14.18
C THR A 298 -5.61 -4.70 -14.70
N GLU A 299 -5.72 -3.71 -13.82
CA GLU A 299 -5.59 -2.30 -14.13
C GLU A 299 -4.71 -1.64 -13.08
N LEU A 300 -3.85 -0.72 -13.53
CA LEU A 300 -3.11 0.21 -12.69
C LEU A 300 -3.50 1.63 -13.10
N THR A 301 -4.00 2.40 -12.14
CA THR A 301 -4.44 3.78 -12.35
C THR A 301 -3.49 4.74 -11.66
N GLY A 302 -3.06 5.79 -12.35
CA GLY A 302 -2.26 6.87 -11.80
C GLY A 302 -3.07 7.89 -10.99
N ASP A 303 -2.36 8.82 -10.37
CA ASP A 303 -2.95 9.99 -9.72
C ASP A 303 -3.49 11.00 -10.75
N TRP A 304 -4.49 11.78 -10.33
CA TRP A 304 -5.01 12.90 -11.11
C TRP A 304 -3.98 14.03 -11.19
N GLN A 305 -3.63 14.42 -12.41
CA GLN A 305 -2.82 15.59 -12.73
C GLN A 305 -3.72 16.74 -13.19
N ASN A 306 -3.57 17.89 -12.57
CA ASN A 306 -4.41 19.07 -12.81
C ASN A 306 -3.76 20.03 -13.82
N THR A 307 -4.57 20.56 -14.73
CA THR A 307 -4.19 21.67 -15.62
C THR A 307 -5.33 22.69 -15.69
N PRO A 308 -5.07 23.98 -15.41
CA PRO A 308 -6.08 25.01 -15.55
C PRO A 308 -6.30 25.36 -17.02
N VAL A 309 -7.57 25.34 -17.47
CA VAL A 309 -7.95 25.60 -18.86
C VAL A 309 -8.89 26.80 -18.97
N PRO A 310 -8.38 27.96 -19.41
CA PRO A 310 -9.20 29.11 -19.73
C PRO A 310 -10.05 28.83 -20.96
N VAL A 311 -11.36 29.06 -20.89
CA VAL A 311 -12.29 28.87 -22.02
C VAL A 311 -13.01 30.18 -22.30
N ALA A 312 -12.88 30.72 -23.52
CA ALA A 312 -13.62 31.91 -23.95
C ALA A 312 -14.65 31.61 -25.04
N GLU A 313 -15.65 32.49 -25.11
CA GLU A 313 -16.61 32.51 -26.21
C GLU A 313 -16.11 33.47 -27.30
N ILE A 314 -16.10 33.00 -28.56
CA ILE A 314 -15.84 33.85 -29.72
C ILE A 314 -17.16 34.49 -30.14
N GLN A 315 -17.26 35.81 -30.02
CA GLN A 315 -18.37 36.57 -30.59
C GLN A 315 -17.88 37.36 -31.81
N SER A 316 -18.37 36.99 -32.99
CA SER A 316 -18.18 37.79 -34.20
C SER A 316 -19.25 38.88 -34.26
N ILE A 317 -18.84 40.15 -34.27
CA ILE A 317 -19.71 41.24 -34.69
C ILE A 317 -19.72 41.22 -36.23
N VAL A 318 -20.88 40.95 -36.83
CA VAL A 318 -21.07 41.08 -38.27
C VAL A 318 -21.51 42.52 -38.54
N GLU A 319 -20.67 43.29 -39.22
CA GLU A 319 -21.01 44.62 -39.75
C GLU A 319 -21.74 44.54 -41.11
#